data_AF-M2NZH4-F1
#
_entry.id   AF-M2NZH4-F1
#
_cell.length_a   1.000
_cell.length_b   1.000
_cell.length_c   1.000
_cell.angle_alpha   90.00
_cell.angle_beta   90.00
_cell.angle_gamma   90.00
#
_symmetry.space_group_name_H-M   'P 1'
#
loop_
_entity.id
_entity.type
_entity.pdbx_description
1 polymer ?
#
loop_
_entity_poly.entity_id
_entity_poly.type
_entity_poly.pdbx_seq_one_letter_code
_entity_poly.pdbx_strand_id
1 'polypeptide(L)'
;MDDHGHPLPLEYQGASVPKKMNKLGSAGHAVAGSTWSPDPVEETIALERARANGHGSNGHGNGKVDDIGGEPSQERKEITSGH
;
A
#
# COMPACT_ATOMS: atom_id res chain seq x y z
N MET A 1 -2.12 30.16 -2.98
CA MET A 1 -1.45 30.85 -1.86
C MET A 1 -1.63 32.32 -2.10
N ASP A 2 -1.80 33.12 -1.04
CA ASP A 2 -1.81 34.58 -1.19
C ASP A 2 -0.38 35.13 -1.38
N ASP A 3 -0.27 36.43 -1.62
CA ASP A 3 1.01 37.13 -1.83
C ASP A 3 1.93 37.09 -0.59
N HIS A 4 1.41 36.67 0.57
CA HIS A 4 2.16 36.55 1.83
C HIS A 4 2.57 35.10 2.15
N GLY A 5 2.23 34.14 1.28
CA GLY A 5 2.57 32.73 1.43
C GLY A 5 1.62 31.94 2.34
N HIS A 6 0.45 32.49 2.68
CA HIS A 6 -0.55 31.78 3.45
C HIS A 6 -1.49 30.94 2.56
N PRO A 7 -1.91 29.75 3.05
CA PRO A 7 -2.90 28.93 2.36
C PRO A 7 -4.23 29.67 2.26
N LEU A 8 -4.80 29.65 1.05
CA LEU A 8 -6.17 30.12 0.85
C LEU A 8 -7.11 29.10 1.51
N PRO A 9 -7.99 29.52 2.42
CA PRO A 9 -8.97 28.62 3.01
C PRO A 9 -9.89 28.13 1.90
N LEU A 10 -9.96 26.81 1.76
CA LEU A 10 -10.88 26.16 0.84
C LEU A 10 -12.14 25.80 1.62
N GLU A 11 -13.30 26.17 1.08
CA GLU A 11 -14.57 25.63 1.55
C GLU A 11 -14.53 24.11 1.45
N TYR A 12 -15.22 23.41 2.35
CA TYR A 12 -15.23 21.95 2.31
C TYR A 12 -16.28 21.46 1.30
N GLN A 13 -15.87 20.85 0.18
CA GLN A 13 -16.79 20.31 -0.84
C GLN A 13 -17.33 18.89 -0.55
N GLY A 14 -17.20 18.38 0.69
CA GLY A 14 -17.72 17.07 1.07
C GLY A 14 -16.74 15.90 0.91
N ALA A 15 -15.58 16.10 0.28
CA ALA A 15 -14.56 15.06 0.12
C ALA A 15 -13.63 14.97 1.34
N SER A 16 -13.29 13.75 1.79
CA SER A 16 -12.41 13.57 2.96
C SER A 16 -11.02 14.19 2.74
N VAL A 17 -10.70 15.21 3.54
CA VAL A 17 -9.38 15.88 3.47
C VAL A 17 -8.33 15.04 4.23
N PRO A 18 -7.24 14.60 3.58
CA PRO A 18 -6.18 13.86 4.24
C PRO A 18 -5.48 14.69 5.31
N LYS A 19 -5.49 14.19 6.54
CA LYS A 19 -4.86 14.86 7.70
C LYS A 19 -3.41 14.41 7.96
N LYS A 20 -2.97 13.34 7.29
CA LYS A 20 -1.64 12.73 7.48
C LYS A 20 -0.83 12.84 6.19
N MET A 21 0.44 13.23 6.32
CA MET A 21 1.37 13.41 5.19
C MET A 21 1.53 12.16 4.33
N ASN A 22 1.54 10.98 4.93
CA ASN A 22 1.73 9.72 4.22
C ASN A 22 0.63 9.45 3.18
N LYS A 23 -0.55 10.07 3.35
CA LYS A 23 -1.67 9.95 2.41
C LYS A 23 -1.58 10.91 1.23
N LEU A 24 -0.67 11.88 1.27
CA LEU A 24 -0.45 12.85 0.18
C LEU A 24 0.44 12.29 -0.94
N GLY A 25 1.03 11.11 -0.75
CA GLY A 25 1.93 10.50 -1.75
C GLY A 25 3.34 11.10 -1.81
N SER A 26 3.70 11.99 -0.88
CA SER A 26 5.00 12.69 -0.89
C SER A 26 6.20 11.78 -0.60
N ALA A 27 5.99 10.60 -0.02
CA ALA A 27 7.05 9.66 0.35
C ALA A 27 7.49 8.71 -0.79
N GLY A 28 6.94 8.88 -2.00
CA GLY A 28 7.21 7.98 -3.13
C GLY A 28 6.48 6.64 -3.02
N HIS A 29 6.78 5.72 -3.94
CA HIS A 29 6.23 4.37 -4.00
C HIS A 29 7.33 3.32 -3.88
N ALA A 30 6.97 2.13 -3.38
CA ALA A 30 7.89 0.99 -3.36
C ALA A 30 8.29 0.60 -4.80
N VAL A 31 9.56 0.24 -4.97
CA VAL A 31 10.11 -0.29 -6.23
C VAL A 31 9.53 -1.68 -6.50
N ALA A 32 9.26 -1.99 -7.77
CA ALA A 32 8.77 -3.31 -8.18
C ALA A 32 9.84 -4.38 -7.92
N GLY A 33 9.41 -5.53 -7.42
CA GLY A 33 10.33 -6.58 -6.99
C GLY A 33 9.69 -7.67 -6.14
N SER A 34 10.52 -8.65 -5.81
CA SER A 34 10.27 -9.61 -4.75
C SER A 34 10.46 -8.97 -3.37
N THR A 35 9.87 -9.56 -2.32
CA THR A 35 9.93 -9.08 -0.93
C THR A 35 11.35 -8.77 -0.43
N TRP A 36 12.36 -9.45 -1.01
CA TRP A 36 13.76 -9.35 -0.61
C TRP A 36 14.70 -8.84 -1.70
N SER A 37 14.24 -8.70 -2.95
CA SER A 37 15.12 -8.30 -4.06
C SER A 37 14.35 -7.53 -5.13
N PRO A 38 14.87 -6.37 -5.58
CA PRO A 38 14.24 -5.58 -6.63
C PRO A 38 14.33 -6.25 -8.00
N ASP A 39 13.36 -5.98 -8.86
CA ASP A 39 13.40 -6.40 -10.26
C ASP A 39 14.45 -5.59 -11.05
N PRO A 40 14.87 -6.06 -12.24
CA PRO A 40 15.75 -5.29 -13.12
C PRO A 40 15.22 -3.89 -13.44
N VAL A 41 16.13 -2.95 -13.65
CA VAL A 41 15.80 -1.52 -13.82
C VAL A 41 14.92 -1.28 -15.05
N GLU A 42 15.17 -2.00 -16.14
CA GLU A 42 14.41 -1.91 -17.39
C GLU A 42 12.94 -2.27 -17.18
N GLU A 43 12.66 -3.33 -16.43
CA GLU A 43 11.29 -3.79 -16.13
C GLU A 43 10.57 -2.81 -15.19
N THR A 44 11.29 -2.33 -14.17
CA THR A 44 10.77 -1.34 -13.23
C THR A 44 10.34 -0.06 -13.94
N ILE A 45 11.17 0.46 -14.85
CA ILE A 45 10.86 1.67 -15.63
C ILE A 45 9.66 1.44 -16.55
N ALA A 46 9.56 0.29 -17.19
CA ALA A 46 8.43 -0.04 -18.05
C ALA A 46 7.12 -0.07 -17.26
N LEU A 47 7.14 -0.66 -16.06
CA LEU A 47 5.98 -0.74 -15.18
C LEU A 47 5.59 0.63 -14.61
N GLU A 48 6.56 1.46 -14.23
CA GLU A 48 6.31 2.83 -13.77
C GLU A 48 5.65 3.66 -14.87
N ARG A 49 6.16 3.59 -16.11
CA ARG A 49 5.54 4.26 -17.27
C ARG A 49 4.11 3.77 -17.51
N ALA A 50 3.87 2.47 -17.43
CA ALA A 50 2.52 1.91 -17.59
C ALA A 50 1.57 2.42 -16.48
N ARG A 51 2.05 2.51 -15.23
CA ARG A 51 1.28 3.00 -14.08
C ARG A 51 0.97 4.49 -14.20
N ALA A 52 1.94 5.30 -14.60
CA ALA A 52 1.77 6.73 -14.83
C ALA A 52 0.74 7.01 -15.94
N ASN A 53 0.73 6.19 -16.99
CA ASN A 53 -0.23 6.30 -18.09
C ASN A 53 -1.63 5.73 -17.74
N GLY A 54 -1.74 4.85 -16.73
CA GLY A 54 -2.96 4.11 -16.42
C GLY A 54 -3.73 4.56 -15.17
N HIS A 55 -3.17 5.42 -14.30
CA HIS A 55 -3.80 5.79 -13.03
C HIS A 55 -3.67 7.29 -12.70
N GLY A 56 -4.61 8.07 -13.21
CA GLY A 56 -5.11 9.24 -12.49
C GLY A 56 -6.43 8.86 -11.82
N SER A 57 -6.42 8.20 -10.64
CA SER A 57 -7.59 8.19 -9.73
C SER A 57 -7.39 7.27 -8.50
N ASN A 58 -7.95 7.76 -7.40
CA ASN A 58 -8.40 7.04 -6.20
C ASN A 58 -7.36 6.38 -5.30
N GLY A 59 -6.77 7.23 -4.45
CA GLY A 59 -6.09 6.80 -3.23
C GLY A 59 -7.02 6.01 -2.30
N HIS A 60 -6.84 4.70 -2.25
CA HIS A 60 -7.17 3.82 -1.13
C HIS A 60 -6.13 2.68 -1.10
N GLY A 61 -4.89 3.02 -0.72
CA GLY A 61 -3.83 2.03 -0.48
C GLY A 61 -3.99 1.39 0.89
N ASN A 62 -4.93 0.46 1.05
CA ASN A 62 -4.76 -0.59 2.05
C ASN A 62 -3.90 -1.66 1.41
N GLY A 63 -2.62 -1.69 1.79
CA GLY A 63 -1.73 -2.81 1.49
C GLY A 63 -2.43 -4.08 1.95
N LYS A 64 -2.75 -4.93 0.98
CA LYS A 64 -3.29 -6.26 1.20
C LYS A 64 -2.29 -7.00 2.08
N VAL A 65 -2.63 -7.16 3.36
CA VAL A 65 -1.91 -8.03 4.28
C VAL A 65 -2.39 -9.42 3.92
N ASP A 66 -1.61 -10.12 3.09
CA ASP A 66 -1.84 -11.53 2.86
C ASP A 66 -1.39 -12.26 4.13
N ASP A 67 -2.36 -12.68 4.94
CA ASP A 67 -2.20 -13.57 6.10
C ASP A 67 -1.38 -14.82 5.71
N ILE A 68 -0.09 -14.84 6.06
CA ILE A 68 0.71 -16.08 6.04
C ILE A 68 0.67 -16.70 7.44
N GLY A 69 -0.54 -17.09 7.85
CA GLY A 69 -0.75 -17.99 8.98
C GLY A 69 -0.39 -19.40 8.56
N GLY A 70 0.89 -19.77 8.66
CA GLY A 70 1.34 -21.15 8.49
C GLY A 70 0.64 -22.05 9.50
N GLU A 71 -0.08 -23.06 9.01
CA GLU A 71 -0.83 -24.00 9.82
C GLU A 71 0.08 -24.72 10.84
N PRO A 72 -0.33 -24.88 12.12
CA PRO A 72 0.39 -25.75 13.03
C PRO A 72 0.12 -27.21 12.64
N SER A 73 1.17 -27.83 12.12
CA SER A 73 1.40 -29.27 11.95
C SER A 73 0.52 -30.14 12.86
N GLN A 74 -0.30 -30.96 12.22
CA GLN A 74 -1.00 -32.10 12.79
C GLN A 74 0.03 -33.09 13.40
N GLU A 75 0.27 -33.00 14.70
CA GLU A 75 0.88 -34.10 15.45
C GLU A 75 0.46 -34.05 16.92
N ARG A 76 -0.71 -34.62 17.23
CA ARG A 76 -0.89 -35.30 18.52
C ARG A 76 -1.36 -36.71 18.28
N LYS A 77 -0.38 -37.59 18.40
CA LYS A 77 -0.50 -39.02 18.58
C LYS A 77 -1.53 -39.33 19.68
N GLU A 78 -2.29 -40.37 19.38
CA GLU A 78 -3.23 -41.13 20.20
C GLU A 78 -2.91 -41.13 21.71
N ILE A 79 -3.93 -40.92 22.54
CA ILE A 79 -4.06 -41.66 23.81
C ILE A 79 -5.54 -41.85 24.19
N THR A 80 -5.87 -43.12 24.43
CA THR A 80 -6.94 -43.71 25.27
C THR A 80 -8.40 -43.51 24.83
N SER A 81 -9.03 -44.53 24.23
CA SER A 81 -9.72 -45.67 24.89
C SER A 81 -10.81 -45.20 25.86
N GLY A 82 -12.05 -45.50 25.49
CA GLY A 82 -13.24 -45.22 26.28
C GLY A 82 -13.39 -46.11 27.51
N HIS A 83 -14.12 -45.57 28.49
CA HIS A 83 -15.24 -46.14 29.25
C HIS A 83 -15.71 -45.06 30.22
#